data_AF-A0A1I1LPK5-F1
#
_entry.id   AF-A0A1I1LPK5-F1
#
_cell.length_a   1.000
_cell.length_b   1.000
_cell.length_c   1.000
_cell.angle_alpha   90.00
_cell.angle_beta   90.00
_cell.angle_gamma   90.00
#
_symmetry.space_group_name_H-M   'P 1'
#
loop_
_entity.id
_entity.type
_entity.pdbx_description
1 polymer ?
#
loop_
_entity_poly.entity_id
_entity_poly.type
_entity_poly.pdbx_seq_one_letter_code
_entity_poly.pdbx_strand_id
1 'polypeptide(L)'
;MSPHSNESDHGINDPDVQTGQPGLPSAEGLLAGTLALMTGYAQGCCAEHRELMAKKIIANLHMLSQLHVVSPAFRSVSMNLHALWVQQLQQQQDESDPPTAPALAQAAQQGQPPSNFSTPRNNVLWHTAPEILQ
;
A
#
# COMPACT_ATOMS: atom_id res chain seq x y z
N MET A 1 -53.28 47.28 30.77
CA MET A 1 -53.13 46.40 29.59
C MET A 1 -51.86 46.81 28.86
N SER A 2 -50.82 45.98 28.95
CA SER A 2 -49.61 46.10 28.14
C SER A 2 -49.30 44.72 27.58
N PRO A 3 -49.00 44.58 26.29
CA PRO A 3 -48.17 43.49 25.81
C PRO A 3 -46.72 43.99 25.65
N HIS A 4 -45.81 43.29 26.33
CA HIS A 4 -44.37 43.44 26.22
C HIS A 4 -43.88 42.99 24.83
N SER A 5 -43.01 43.79 24.23
CA SER A 5 -42.12 43.39 23.15
C SER A 5 -41.25 42.22 23.60
N ASN A 6 -41.17 41.15 22.82
CA ASN A 6 -40.17 40.10 23.00
C ASN A 6 -39.41 39.94 21.67
N GLU A 7 -38.40 40.79 21.53
CA GLU A 7 -37.30 40.62 20.59
C GLU A 7 -36.19 39.89 21.37
N SER A 8 -35.80 38.70 20.91
CA SER A 8 -34.64 37.93 21.38
C SER A 8 -34.31 37.03 20.19
N ASP A 9 -33.51 37.49 19.24
CA ASP A 9 -32.05 37.68 19.28
C ASP A 9 -31.26 36.42 19.68
N HIS A 10 -30.47 35.98 18.70
CA HIS A 10 -29.31 35.12 18.72
C HIS A 10 -29.26 33.86 19.60
N GLY A 11 -29.64 32.74 18.98
CA GLY A 11 -29.00 31.44 19.19
C GLY A 11 -28.29 31.00 17.93
N ILE A 12 -27.09 31.55 17.68
CA ILE A 12 -26.11 31.01 16.73
C ILE A 12 -25.92 29.53 17.08
N ASN A 13 -26.45 28.64 16.24
CA ASN A 13 -26.05 27.23 16.26
C ASN A 13 -24.65 27.20 15.67
N ASP A 14 -23.63 27.43 16.51
CA ASP A 14 -22.25 27.10 16.16
C ASP A 14 -22.22 25.60 15.83
N PRO A 15 -21.81 25.20 14.62
CA PRO A 15 -21.50 23.80 14.38
C PRO A 15 -20.35 23.45 15.32
N ASP A 16 -20.59 22.46 16.18
CA ASP A 16 -19.59 21.78 16.99
C ASP A 16 -18.37 21.49 16.11
N VAL A 17 -17.39 22.40 16.12
CA VAL A 17 -16.07 22.20 15.57
C VAL A 17 -15.49 21.12 16.46
N GLN A 18 -15.59 19.86 16.00
CA GLN A 18 -14.93 18.72 16.60
C GLN A 18 -13.48 19.12 16.84
N THR A 19 -13.18 19.40 18.11
CA THR A 19 -11.88 19.82 18.57
C THR A 19 -10.93 18.66 18.34
N GLY A 20 -10.13 18.79 17.28
CA GLY A 20 -9.08 17.87 16.95
C GLY A 20 -8.11 17.71 18.12
N GLN A 21 -8.28 16.64 18.89
CA GLN A 21 -7.15 15.96 19.47
C GLN A 21 -6.55 15.14 18.33
N PRO A 22 -5.34 15.46 17.81
CA PRO A 22 -4.60 14.51 17.01
C PRO A 22 -4.12 13.41 17.98
N GLY A 23 -5.08 12.58 18.43
CA GLY A 23 -4.80 11.35 19.13
C GLY A 23 -3.93 10.48 18.24
N LEU A 24 -3.14 9.59 18.87
CA LEU A 24 -2.46 8.53 18.14
C LEU A 24 -3.44 7.90 17.14
N PRO A 25 -2.99 7.52 15.93
CA PRO A 25 -3.89 6.94 14.94
C PRO A 25 -4.64 5.79 15.60
N SER A 26 -5.97 5.88 15.61
CA SER A 26 -6.80 4.78 16.08
C SER A 26 -6.41 3.53 15.30
N ALA A 27 -6.49 2.35 15.93
CA ALA A 27 -6.15 1.11 15.26
C ALA A 27 -6.96 0.94 13.96
N GLU A 28 -8.22 1.38 13.99
CA GLU A 28 -9.13 1.45 12.85
C GLU A 28 -8.65 2.42 11.78
N GLY A 29 -8.20 3.62 12.15
CA GLY A 29 -7.68 4.62 11.21
C GLY A 29 -6.40 4.14 10.52
N LEU A 30 -5.50 3.50 11.27
CA LEU A 30 -4.29 2.92 10.72
C LEU A 30 -4.58 1.74 9.79
N LEU A 31 -5.52 0.87 10.17
CA LEU A 31 -5.98 -0.23 9.31
C LEU A 31 -6.64 0.30 8.04
N ALA A 32 -7.59 1.22 8.15
CA ALA A 32 -8.29 1.82 7.01
C ALA A 32 -7.30 2.53 6.07
N GLY A 33 -6.35 3.29 6.61
CA GLY A 33 -5.29 3.92 5.83
C GLY A 33 -4.37 2.90 5.15
N THR A 34 -4.06 1.78 5.79
CA THR A 34 -3.28 0.69 5.20
C THR A 34 -4.04 0.04 4.04
N LEU A 35 -5.32 -0.25 4.20
CA LEU A 35 -6.16 -0.81 3.14
C LEU A 35 -6.28 0.15 1.96
N ALA A 36 -6.54 1.44 2.22
CA ALA A 36 -6.60 2.47 1.19
C ALA A 36 -5.27 2.58 0.42
N LEU A 37 -4.13 2.50 1.10
CA LEU A 37 -2.82 2.47 0.45
C LEU A 37 -2.59 1.19 -0.36
N MET A 38 -2.99 0.02 0.13
CA MET A 38 -2.90 -1.23 -0.64
C MET A 38 -3.76 -1.18 -1.90
N THR A 39 -4.96 -0.59 -1.81
CA THR A 39 -5.82 -0.35 -2.98
C THR A 39 -5.19 0.65 -3.94
N GLY A 40 -4.67 1.77 -3.42
CA GLY A 40 -3.97 2.78 -4.23
C GLY A 40 -2.70 2.25 -4.89
N TYR A 41 -1.97 1.35 -4.22
CA TYR A 41 -0.79 0.68 -4.76
C TYR A 41 -1.11 -0.11 -6.03
N ALA A 42 -2.22 -0.85 -6.04
CA ALA A 42 -2.66 -1.61 -7.20
C ALA A 42 -3.06 -0.70 -8.39
N GLN A 43 -3.45 0.54 -8.12
CA GLN A 43 -3.84 1.54 -9.13
C GLN A 43 -2.72 2.55 -9.43
N GLY A 44 -1.51 2.35 -8.88
CA GLY A 44 -0.43 3.32 -8.93
C GLY A 44 0.11 3.56 -10.34
N CYS A 45 0.23 4.83 -10.72
CA CYS A 45 0.59 5.27 -12.07
C CYS A 45 2.03 4.92 -12.50
N CYS A 46 3.00 4.96 -11.58
CA CYS A 46 4.42 4.72 -11.89
C CYS A 46 5.12 3.91 -10.80
N ALA A 47 6.28 3.33 -11.15
CA ALA A 47 7.08 2.49 -10.25
C ALA A 47 7.54 3.25 -9.00
N GLU A 48 8.01 4.49 -9.14
CA GLU A 48 8.43 5.34 -8.03
C GLU A 48 7.29 5.59 -7.03
N HIS A 49 6.10 5.93 -7.52
CA HIS A 49 4.94 6.16 -6.64
C HIS A 49 4.50 4.87 -5.94
N ARG A 50 4.52 3.74 -6.65
CA ARG A 50 4.27 2.42 -6.05
C ARG A 50 5.30 2.07 -4.99
N GLU A 51 6.58 2.37 -5.21
CA GLU A 51 7.65 2.15 -4.22
C GLU A 51 7.40 2.94 -2.93
N LEU A 52 7.05 4.22 -3.05
CA LEU A 52 6.73 5.07 -1.89
C LEU A 52 5.51 4.55 -1.12
N MET A 53 4.47 4.10 -1.83
CA MET A 53 3.30 3.49 -1.21
C MET A 53 3.64 2.16 -0.52
N ALA A 54 4.43 1.30 -1.15
CA ALA A 54 4.89 0.03 -0.55
C ALA A 54 5.67 0.28 0.75
N LYS A 55 6.59 1.24 0.75
CA LYS A 55 7.32 1.66 1.97
C LYS A 55 6.36 2.10 3.08
N LYS A 56 5.29 2.84 2.74
CA LYS A 56 4.29 3.28 3.71
C LYS A 56 3.43 2.12 4.24
N ILE A 57 3.04 1.19 3.36
CA ILE A 57 2.30 -0.03 3.72
C ILE A 57 3.13 -0.85 4.73
N ILE A 58 4.40 -1.07 4.45
CA ILE A 58 5.34 -1.78 5.35
C ILE A 58 5.36 -1.10 6.73
N ALA A 59 5.60 0.22 6.78
CA ALA A 59 5.64 0.95 8.04
C ALA A 59 4.34 0.85 8.85
N ASN A 60 3.18 0.95 8.18
CA ASN A 60 1.89 0.83 8.85
C ASN A 60 1.61 -0.59 9.37
N LEU A 61 1.96 -1.63 8.61
CA LEU A 61 1.80 -3.03 9.04
C LEU A 61 2.66 -3.35 10.26
N HIS A 62 3.88 -2.81 10.30
CA HIS A 62 4.75 -2.92 11.47
C HIS A 62 4.21 -2.17 12.68
N MET A 63 3.54 -1.04 12.47
CA MET A 63 2.89 -0.31 13.56
C MET A 63 1.66 -1.05 14.08
N LEU A 64 0.83 -1.60 13.18
CA LEU A 64 -0.34 -2.42 13.52
C LEU A 64 0.05 -3.67 14.34
N SER A 65 1.17 -4.31 14.01
CA SER A 65 1.63 -5.48 14.78
C SER A 65 2.12 -5.16 16.18
N GLN A 66 2.45 -3.90 16.47
CA GLN A 66 2.88 -3.46 17.80
C GLN A 66 1.72 -2.96 18.68
N LEU A 67 0.52 -2.78 18.11
CA LEU A 67 -0.62 -2.31 18.87
C LEU A 67 -1.11 -3.39 19.85
N HIS A 68 -1.22 -3.03 21.13
CA HIS A 68 -1.69 -3.95 22.16
C HIS A 68 -3.22 -4.13 22.13
N VAL A 69 -3.93 -3.15 21.56
CA VAL A 69 -5.40 -3.12 21.44
C VAL A 69 -5.93 -4.12 20.40
N VAL A 70 -5.12 -4.52 19.42
CA VAL A 70 -5.51 -5.51 18.41
C VAL A 70 -5.26 -6.94 18.89
N SER A 71 -6.03 -7.89 18.36
CA SER A 71 -5.93 -9.29 18.78
C SER A 71 -4.54 -9.89 18.46
N PRO A 72 -4.07 -10.89 19.22
CA PRO A 72 -2.80 -11.56 18.93
C PRO A 72 -2.76 -12.16 17.53
N ALA A 73 -3.87 -12.73 17.06
CA ALA A 73 -3.99 -13.27 15.71
C ALA A 73 -3.81 -12.18 14.65
N PHE A 74 -4.42 -11.02 14.85
CA PHE A 74 -4.28 -9.88 13.94
C PHE A 74 -2.82 -9.39 13.90
N ARG A 75 -2.14 -9.28 15.04
CA ARG A 75 -0.70 -8.94 15.07
C ARG A 75 0.15 -9.90 14.25
N SER A 76 -0.09 -11.21 14.38
CA SER A 76 0.61 -12.22 13.60
C SER A 76 0.37 -12.05 12.10
N VAL A 77 -0.89 -11.80 11.70
CA VAL A 77 -1.22 -11.52 10.30
C VAL A 77 -0.53 -10.25 9.81
N SER A 78 -0.52 -9.16 10.58
CA SER A 78 0.17 -7.92 10.23
C SER A 78 1.68 -8.12 10.08
N MET A 79 2.32 -8.93 10.94
CA MET A 79 3.74 -9.27 10.80
C MET A 79 4.03 -10.11 9.55
N ASN A 80 3.17 -11.08 9.24
CA ASN A 80 3.32 -11.89 8.04
C ASN A 80 3.20 -11.03 6.78
N LEU A 81 2.18 -10.16 6.73
CA LEU A 81 2.01 -9.21 5.64
C LEU A 81 3.21 -8.27 5.53
N HIS A 82 3.70 -7.73 6.65
CA HIS A 82 4.88 -6.89 6.67
C HIS A 82 6.07 -7.58 5.98
N ALA A 83 6.37 -8.83 6.34
CA ALA A 83 7.46 -9.59 5.74
C ALA A 83 7.28 -9.80 4.23
N LEU A 84 6.06 -10.14 3.80
CA LEU A 84 5.74 -10.31 2.37
C LEU A 84 5.95 -9.02 1.57
N TRP A 85 5.54 -7.87 2.11
CA TRP A 85 5.71 -6.59 1.46
C TRP A 85 7.17 -6.13 1.40
N VAL A 86 7.97 -6.42 2.43
CA VAL A 86 9.42 -6.16 2.40
C VAL A 86 10.09 -6.97 1.29
N GLN A 87 9.79 -8.28 1.22
CA GLN A 87 10.32 -9.15 0.18
C GLN A 87 9.92 -8.66 -1.23
N GLN A 88 8.66 -8.30 -1.43
CA GLN A 88 8.18 -7.79 -2.71
C GLN A 88 8.90 -6.51 -3.12
N LEU A 89 9.12 -5.58 -2.19
CA LEU A 89 9.83 -4.33 -2.47
C LEU A 89 11.28 -4.59 -2.89
N GLN A 90 11.97 -5.53 -2.23
CA GLN A 90 13.33 -5.93 -2.58
C GLN A 90 13.42 -6.53 -3.99
N GLN A 91 12.49 -7.42 -4.33
CA GLN A 91 12.44 -8.04 -5.68
C GLN A 91 12.24 -7.01 -6.80
N GLN A 92 11.47 -5.96 -6.54
CA GLN A 92 11.26 -4.89 -7.52
C GLN A 92 12.51 -4.00 -7.70
N GLN A 93 13.35 -3.89 -6.68
CA GLN A 93 14.60 -3.13 -6.77
C GLN A 93 15.66 -3.89 -7.58
N ASP A 94 15.79 -5.21 -7.38
CA ASP A 94 16.72 -6.05 -8.15
C ASP A 94 16.41 -6.05 -9.66
N GLU A 95 15.14 -5.94 -10.07
CA GLU A 95 14.75 -5.92 -11.49
C GLU A 95 15.00 -4.56 -12.17
N SER A 96 15.16 -3.49 -11.38
CA SER A 96 15.39 -2.13 -11.89
C SER A 96 16.86 -1.76 -12.11
N ASP A 97 17.81 -2.63 -11.74
CA ASP A 97 19.22 -2.45 -12.09
C ASP A 97 19.44 -2.98 -13.53
N PRO A 98 19.74 -2.12 -14.52
CA PRO A 98 20.05 -2.60 -15.86
C PRO A 98 21.27 -3.52 -15.78
N PRO A 99 21.29 -4.66 -16.51
CA PRO A 99 22.46 -5.51 -16.54
C PRO A 99 23.67 -4.66 -16.93
N THR A 100 24.55 -4.49 -15.96
CA THR A 100 25.69 -3.60 -16.04
C THR A 100 26.46 -3.92 -17.33
N ALA A 101 26.91 -2.89 -18.05
CA ALA A 101 27.66 -3.01 -19.31
C ALA A 101 28.78 -4.08 -19.37
N PRO A 102 29.46 -4.51 -18.27
CA PRO A 102 30.39 -5.64 -18.35
C PRO A 102 29.74 -6.96 -18.82
N ALA A 103 28.45 -7.20 -18.56
CA ALA A 103 27.77 -8.44 -18.95
C ALA A 103 27.53 -8.51 -20.46
N LEU A 104 27.14 -7.39 -21.08
CA LEU A 104 26.98 -7.28 -22.54
C LEU A 104 28.33 -7.37 -23.26
N ALA A 105 29.38 -6.78 -22.67
CA ALA A 105 30.75 -6.86 -23.20
C ALA A 105 31.31 -8.30 -23.13
N GLN A 106 31.01 -9.04 -22.06
CA GLN A 106 31.42 -10.45 -21.92
C GLN A 106 30.63 -11.39 -22.83
N ALA A 107 29.32 -11.15 -23.02
CA ALA A 107 28.50 -11.93 -23.95
C ALA A 107 28.94 -11.76 -25.42
N ALA A 108 29.32 -10.55 -25.82
CA ALA A 108 29.82 -10.26 -27.17
C ALA A 108 31.16 -10.95 -27.48
N GLN A 109 31.99 -11.22 -26.47
CA GLN A 109 33.28 -11.91 -26.64
C GLN A 109 33.18 -13.43 -26.69
N GLN A 110 32.05 -14.03 -26.28
CA GLN A 110 31.92 -15.49 -26.18
C GLN A 110 31.15 -16.15 -27.33
N GLY A 111 30.66 -15.42 -28.34
CA GLY A 111 30.10 -16.01 -29.56
C GLY A 111 28.96 -17.04 -29.33
N GLN A 112 28.29 -16.98 -28.18
CA GLN A 112 27.30 -17.95 -27.77
C GLN A 112 25.91 -17.33 -27.91
N PRO A 113 24.96 -17.96 -28.63
CA PRO A 113 23.58 -17.47 -28.61
C PRO A 113 23.08 -17.46 -27.16
N PRO A 114 22.28 -16.46 -26.74
CA PRO A 114 21.74 -16.39 -25.38
C PRO A 114 20.65 -17.47 -25.19
N SER A 115 21.07 -18.73 -25.12
CA SER A 115 20.23 -19.89 -24.88
C SER A 115 20.01 -20.11 -23.38
N ASN A 116 19.87 -19.05 -22.58
CA ASN A 116 19.65 -19.14 -21.12
C ASN A 116 18.90 -17.92 -20.58
N PHE A 117 17.81 -17.51 -21.25
CA PHE A 117 16.69 -16.91 -20.53
C PHE A 117 15.69 -18.02 -20.22
N SER A 118 16.05 -18.94 -19.33
CA SER A 118 15.05 -19.69 -18.58
C SER A 118 14.31 -18.69 -17.72
N THR A 119 13.28 -18.11 -18.32
CA THR A 119 12.31 -17.25 -17.65
C THR A 119 11.64 -18.10 -16.57
N PRO A 120 11.75 -17.82 -15.26
CA PRO A 120 10.71 -18.27 -14.35
C PRO A 120 9.48 -17.42 -14.66
N ARG A 121 8.74 -17.79 -15.71
CA ARG A 121 7.51 -17.14 -16.12
C ARG A 121 6.41 -17.61 -15.16
N ASN A 122 6.54 -17.27 -13.88
CA ASN A 122 5.47 -17.40 -12.90
C ASN A 122 4.48 -16.25 -13.10
N ASN A 123 4.08 -16.01 -14.35
CA ASN A 123 2.90 -15.24 -14.66
C ASN A 123 1.72 -16.13 -14.31
N VAL A 124 1.27 -16.06 -13.06
CA VAL A 124 -0.07 -16.51 -12.73
C VAL A 124 -1.02 -15.66 -13.59
N LEU A 125 -1.44 -16.23 -14.71
CA LEU A 125 -2.41 -15.66 -15.64
C LEU A 125 -3.77 -15.66 -14.94
N TRP A 126 -4.00 -14.70 -14.05
CA TRP A 126 -5.32 -14.42 -13.45
C TRP A 126 -6.35 -13.90 -14.49
N HIS A 127 -5.96 -13.81 -15.77
CA HIS A 127 -6.76 -13.27 -16.87
C HIS A 127 -6.85 -14.19 -18.08
N THR A 128 -6.87 -15.52 -17.90
CA THR A 128 -7.35 -16.41 -18.97
C THR A 128 -8.77 -16.84 -18.65
N ALA A 129 -9.75 -16.19 -19.29
CA ALA A 129 -11.12 -16.68 -19.34
C ALA A 129 -11.14 -18.04 -20.07
N PRO A 130 -11.93 -19.04 -19.60
CA PRO A 130 -12.07 -20.29 -20.33
C PRO A 130 -12.94 -20.02 -21.57
N GLU A 131 -12.31 -19.80 -22.72
CA GLU A 131 -13.01 -19.87 -24.01
C GLU A 131 -13.48 -21.31 -24.20
N ILE A 132 -14.79 -21.44 -24.19
CA ILE A 132 -15.53 -22.69 -24.15
C ILE A 132 -15.47 -23.29 -25.55
N LEU A 133 -15.01 -24.54 -25.66
CA LEU A 133 -15.14 -25.38 -26.85
C LEU A 133 -16.56 -25.29 -27.44
N GLN A 134 -16.69 -24.78 -28.68
CA GLN A 134 -17.69 -25.20 -29.67
C GLN A 134 -17.13 -25.06 -31.09
#